data_AF-A0A671DZA4-F1
#
_entry.id   AF-A0A671DZA4-F1
#
_cell.length_a   1.000
_cell.length_b   1.000
_cell.length_c   1.000
_cell.angle_alpha   90.00
_cell.angle_beta   90.00
_cell.angle_gamma   90.00
#
_symmetry.space_group_name_H-M   'P 1'
#
loop_
_entity.id
_entity.type
_entity.pdbx_description
1 polymer ?
#
loop_
_entity_poly.entity_id
_entity_poly.type
_entity_poly.pdbx_seq_one_letter_code
_entity_poly.pdbx_strand_id
1 'polypeptide(L)'
;MKSPKYEPSRLATLPPTLDPIEYDISPETRKAQAERLAIRSRLKREYLLQYNDPSRHGLIEDPALARWTYARSANVYPNFRPTPKTSLLGALAGIGPLFFWYYVFKSDRVSIRTLGLVFVDRSPPVLAAALSLDCRQCASGISPPFFLHFLSFTFIPFR
;
A
#
# COMPACT_ATOMS: atom_id res chain seq x y z
N MET A 1 -42.81 -13.29 3.85
CA MET A 1 -41.49 -13.19 4.53
C MET A 1 -40.74 -12.02 3.91
N LYS A 2 -40.14 -11.11 4.70
CA LYS A 2 -39.35 -9.99 4.18
C LYS A 2 -37.90 -10.45 3.96
N SER A 3 -37.29 -10.09 2.84
CA SER A 3 -35.86 -10.30 2.62
C SER A 3 -35.03 -9.46 3.60
N PRO A 4 -33.84 -9.93 4.03
CA PRO A 4 -32.96 -9.13 4.86
C PRO A 4 -32.49 -7.86 4.14
N LYS A 5 -32.36 -6.76 4.88
CA LYS A 5 -31.89 -5.47 4.36
C LYS A 5 -30.37 -5.51 4.15
N TYR A 6 -29.89 -4.91 3.06
CA TYR A 6 -28.46 -4.79 2.78
C TYR A 6 -27.82 -3.67 3.62
N GLU A 7 -26.69 -3.98 4.27
CA GLU A 7 -25.92 -3.05 5.09
C GLU A 7 -24.59 -2.72 4.40
N PRO A 8 -24.37 -1.48 3.95
CA PRO A 8 -23.15 -1.09 3.27
C PRO A 8 -21.95 -1.01 4.22
N SER A 9 -20.76 -1.31 3.69
CA SER A 9 -19.47 -1.23 4.38
C SER A 9 -18.48 -0.39 3.58
N ARG A 10 -17.39 0.09 4.20
CA ARG A 10 -16.34 0.87 3.53
C ARG A 10 -15.76 0.15 2.30
N LEU A 11 -15.69 -1.19 2.34
CA LEU A 11 -15.19 -2.01 1.24
C LEU A 11 -16.30 -2.61 0.37
N ALA A 12 -17.57 -2.47 0.77
CA ALA A 12 -18.73 -2.99 0.05
C ALA A 12 -19.80 -1.91 -0.04
N THR A 13 -19.79 -1.14 -1.13
CA THR A 13 -20.72 -0.04 -1.35
C THR A 13 -22.14 -0.53 -1.56
N LEU A 14 -23.12 0.35 -1.37
CA LEU A 14 -24.52 0.07 -1.68
C LEU A 14 -24.68 -0.11 -3.21
N PRO A 15 -25.38 -1.16 -3.69
CA PRO A 15 -25.73 -1.26 -5.09
C PRO A 15 -26.65 -0.09 -5.51
N PRO A 16 -26.52 0.45 -6.72
CA PRO A 16 -27.27 1.63 -7.15
C PRO A 16 -28.79 1.41 -7.14
N THR A 17 -29.26 0.18 -7.38
CA THR A 17 -30.69 -0.16 -7.36
C THR A 17 -31.31 -0.17 -5.95
N LEU A 18 -30.48 -0.26 -4.90
CA LEU A 18 -30.94 -0.22 -3.51
C LEU A 18 -30.84 1.19 -2.91
N ASP A 19 -30.17 2.11 -3.60
CA ASP A 19 -30.06 3.50 -3.15
C ASP A 19 -31.39 4.23 -3.37
N PRO A 20 -32.06 4.72 -2.31
CA PRO A 20 -33.31 5.48 -2.48
C PRO A 20 -33.11 6.74 -3.33
N ILE A 21 -31.90 7.33 -3.33
CA ILE A 21 -31.57 8.56 -4.06
C ILE A 21 -31.69 8.36 -5.58
N GLU A 22 -31.46 7.14 -6.08
CA GLU A 22 -31.54 6.83 -7.52
C GLU A 22 -32.96 7.05 -8.08
N TYR A 23 -33.98 6.87 -7.23
CA TYR A 23 -35.38 7.02 -7.61
C TYR A 23 -35.92 8.44 -7.39
N ASP A 24 -35.10 9.37 -6.93
CA ASP A 24 -35.52 10.75 -6.66
C ASP A 24 -35.77 11.52 -7.96
N ILE A 25 -37.05 11.87 -8.18
CA ILE A 25 -37.54 12.51 -9.40
C ILE A 25 -37.54 14.05 -9.29
N SER A 26 -36.78 14.62 -8.34
CA SER A 26 -36.81 16.05 -8.06
C SER A 26 -36.25 16.88 -9.23
N PRO A 27 -36.68 18.14 -9.39
CA PRO A 27 -36.19 18.99 -10.47
C PRO A 27 -34.71 19.36 -10.28
N GLU A 28 -34.20 19.46 -9.06
CA GLU A 28 -32.78 19.74 -8.83
C GLU A 28 -31.86 18.58 -9.25
N THR A 29 -32.23 17.33 -8.98
CA THR A 29 -31.42 16.16 -9.37
C THR A 29 -31.34 16.04 -10.89
N ARG A 30 -32.45 16.29 -11.60
CA ARG A 30 -32.49 16.32 -13.07
C ARG A 30 -31.56 17.38 -13.67
N LYS A 31 -31.53 18.59 -13.08
CA LYS A 31 -30.61 19.66 -13.51
C LYS A 31 -29.16 19.26 -13.29
N ALA A 32 -28.82 18.75 -12.11
CA ALA A 32 -27.46 18.29 -11.81
C ALA A 32 -27.03 17.11 -12.72
N GLN A 33 -27.93 16.18 -13.04
CA GLN A 33 -27.67 15.10 -13.99
C GLN A 33 -27.43 15.65 -15.40
N ALA A 34 -28.27 16.58 -15.88
CA ALA A 34 -28.11 17.21 -17.19
C ALA A 34 -26.77 17.98 -17.30
N GLU A 35 -26.38 18.71 -16.26
CA GLU A 35 -25.10 19.41 -16.19
C GLU A 35 -23.91 18.43 -16.23
N ARG A 36 -23.96 17.35 -15.43
CA ARG A 36 -22.92 16.29 -15.45
C ARG A 36 -22.84 15.63 -16.82
N LEU A 37 -23.98 15.35 -17.46
CA LEU A 37 -24.04 14.75 -18.80
C LEU A 37 -23.52 15.70 -19.88
N ALA A 38 -23.80 17.00 -19.77
CA ALA A 38 -23.28 18.02 -20.68
C ALA A 38 -21.75 18.13 -20.58
N ILE A 39 -21.19 18.08 -19.37
CA ILE A 39 -19.75 18.04 -19.16
C ILE A 39 -19.14 16.76 -19.76
N ARG A 40 -19.75 15.60 -19.47
CA ARG A 40 -19.29 14.30 -19.98
C ARG A 40 -19.31 14.23 -21.50
N SER A 41 -20.37 14.73 -22.14
CA SER A 41 -20.51 14.72 -23.60
C SER A 41 -19.52 15.68 -24.27
N ARG A 42 -19.28 16.85 -23.67
CA ARG A 42 -18.26 17.80 -24.13
C ARG A 42 -16.86 17.18 -24.10
N LEU A 43 -16.45 16.61 -22.96
CA LEU A 43 -15.13 15.99 -22.82
C LEU A 43 -14.96 14.77 -23.76
N LYS A 44 -16.00 13.95 -23.91
CA LYS A 44 -15.97 12.82 -24.85
C LYS A 44 -15.82 13.30 -26.30
N ARG A 45 -16.50 14.37 -26.69
CA ARG A 45 -16.36 14.96 -28.03
C ARG A 45 -14.94 15.45 -28.29
N GLU A 46 -14.35 16.17 -27.35
CA GLU A 46 -12.96 16.66 -27.46
C GLU A 46 -11.96 15.51 -27.65
N TYR A 47 -12.11 14.44 -26.87
CA TYR A 47 -11.29 13.23 -27.01
C TYR A 47 -11.49 12.56 -28.38
N LEU A 48 -12.73 12.40 -28.84
CA LEU A 48 -13.02 11.74 -30.11
C LEU A 48 -12.51 12.52 -31.32
N LEU A 49 -12.58 13.86 -31.29
CA LEU A 49 -12.00 14.71 -32.35
C LEU A 49 -10.49 14.48 -32.46
N GLN A 50 -9.83 14.42 -31.30
CA GLN A 50 -8.40 14.18 -31.18
C GLN A 50 -7.98 12.75 -31.55
N TYR A 51 -8.85 11.77 -31.34
CA TYR A 51 -8.59 10.36 -31.61
C TYR A 51 -8.83 9.99 -33.09
N ASN A 52 -9.84 10.60 -33.72
CA ASN A 52 -10.22 10.31 -35.10
C ASN A 52 -9.41 11.09 -36.16
N ASP A 53 -8.46 11.94 -35.75
CA ASP A 53 -7.62 12.72 -36.68
C ASP A 53 -6.57 11.81 -37.35
N PRO A 54 -6.60 11.62 -38.68
CA PRO A 54 -5.66 10.75 -39.38
C PRO A 54 -4.24 11.31 -39.42
N SER A 55 -4.06 12.61 -39.21
CA SER A 55 -2.74 13.27 -39.23
C SER A 55 -1.98 13.14 -37.91
N ARG A 56 -2.65 12.68 -36.86
CA ARG A 56 -2.07 12.58 -35.52
C ARG A 56 -1.25 11.29 -35.38
N HIS A 57 0.02 11.47 -35.03
CA HIS A 57 0.92 10.37 -34.68
C HIS A 57 1.55 10.63 -33.31
N GLY A 58 0.88 10.22 -32.22
CA GLY A 58 1.39 10.42 -30.86
C GLY A 58 0.37 10.13 -29.76
N LEU A 59 0.82 10.21 -28.49
CA LEU A 59 -0.03 10.00 -27.32
C LEU A 59 -1.05 11.14 -27.14
N ILE A 60 -2.20 10.81 -26.56
CA ILE A 60 -3.21 11.79 -26.13
C ILE A 60 -2.98 12.15 -24.67
N GLU A 61 -2.53 13.38 -24.43
CA GLU A 61 -2.34 13.90 -23.08
C GLU A 61 -3.69 14.16 -22.42
N ASP A 62 -3.95 13.46 -21.31
CA ASP A 62 -5.13 13.68 -20.49
C ASP A 62 -4.79 14.64 -19.34
N PRO A 63 -5.34 15.88 -19.33
CA PRO A 63 -5.10 16.83 -18.25
C PRO A 63 -5.63 16.33 -16.90
N ALA A 64 -6.61 15.42 -16.86
CA ALA A 64 -7.08 14.83 -15.60
C ALA A 64 -6.00 13.92 -15.00
N LEU A 65 -5.34 13.10 -15.82
CA LEU A 65 -4.24 12.25 -15.38
C LEU A 65 -3.04 13.08 -14.91
N ALA A 66 -2.65 14.10 -15.68
CA ALA A 66 -1.54 14.99 -15.31
C ALA A 66 -1.80 15.74 -13.98
N ARG A 67 -3.04 16.20 -13.75
CA ARG A 67 -3.43 16.80 -12.46
C ARG A 67 -3.44 15.79 -11.32
N TRP A 68 -3.86 14.55 -11.58
CA TRP A 68 -3.84 13.49 -10.58
C TRP A 68 -2.41 13.11 -10.17
N THR A 69 -1.50 12.96 -11.14
CA THR A 69 -0.08 12.68 -10.84
C THR A 69 0.58 13.85 -10.11
N TYR A 70 0.30 15.09 -10.53
CA TYR A 70 0.76 16.29 -9.83
C TYR A 70 0.27 16.35 -8.39
N ALA A 71 -1.02 16.07 -8.16
CA ALA A 71 -1.62 16.06 -6.82
C ALA A 71 -0.95 15.04 -5.89
N ARG A 72 -0.50 13.89 -6.41
CA ARG A 72 0.15 12.83 -5.64
C ARG A 72 1.65 13.04 -5.41
N SER A 73 2.32 13.79 -6.29
CA SER A 73 3.79 13.94 -6.26
C SER A 73 4.23 15.31 -5.74
N ALA A 74 3.82 16.38 -6.41
CA ALA A 74 4.31 17.73 -6.15
C ALA A 74 3.47 18.48 -5.10
N ASN A 75 2.18 18.17 -5.00
CA ASN A 75 1.25 18.93 -4.16
C ASN A 75 1.18 18.47 -2.69
N VAL A 76 1.97 17.46 -2.30
CA VAL A 76 1.91 16.87 -0.95
C VAL A 76 2.54 17.80 0.10
N TYR A 77 3.75 18.28 -0.14
CA TYR A 77 4.49 19.09 0.83
C TYR A 77 3.95 20.53 0.95
N PRO A 78 3.57 21.23 -0.13
CA PRO A 78 3.02 22.58 -0.04
C PRO A 78 1.74 22.70 0.81
N ASN A 79 0.91 21.65 0.84
CA ASN A 79 -0.32 21.63 1.65
C ASN A 79 -0.15 20.96 3.02
N PHE A 80 1.06 20.50 3.35
CA PHE A 80 1.32 19.87 4.63
C PHE A 80 1.35 20.92 5.73
N ARG A 81 0.47 20.76 6.73
CA ARG A 81 0.46 21.59 7.94
C ARG A 81 0.95 20.75 9.11
N PRO A 82 2.03 21.15 9.81
CA PRO A 82 2.49 20.42 10.99
C PRO A 82 1.47 20.58 12.12
N THR A 83 0.57 19.61 12.25
CA THR A 83 -0.44 19.53 13.33
C THR A 83 -0.06 18.43 14.32
N PRO A 84 -0.50 18.48 15.59
CA PRO A 84 -0.17 17.44 16.56
C PRO A 84 -0.66 16.05 16.13
N LYS A 85 -1.79 15.94 15.42
CA LYS A 85 -2.31 14.68 14.88
C LYS A 85 -1.41 14.10 13.79
N THR A 86 -0.99 14.92 12.83
CA THR A 86 -0.09 14.48 11.74
C THR A 86 1.28 14.08 12.26
N SER A 87 1.81 14.82 13.24
CA SER A 87 3.10 14.49 13.87
C SER A 87 3.02 13.21 14.68
N LEU A 88 1.93 12.98 15.43
CA LEU A 88 1.71 11.73 16.17
C LEU A 88 1.62 10.53 15.21
N LEU A 89 0.82 10.64 14.15
CA LEU A 89 0.70 9.57 13.15
C LEU A 89 2.04 9.30 12.46
N GLY A 90 2.79 10.35 12.12
CA GLY A 90 4.13 10.23 11.53
C GLY A 90 5.13 9.55 12.47
N ALA A 91 5.13 9.90 13.75
CA ALA A 91 6.00 9.27 14.73
C ALA A 91 5.63 7.80 14.98
N LEU A 92 4.33 7.49 15.12
CA LEU A 92 3.87 6.12 15.32
C LEU A 92 4.12 5.22 14.11
N ALA A 93 3.79 5.69 12.90
CA ALA A 93 3.96 4.91 11.69
C ALA A 93 5.42 4.88 11.19
N GLY A 94 6.19 5.96 11.43
CA GLY A 94 7.59 6.06 11.03
C GLY A 94 8.53 5.38 12.01
N ILE A 95 8.47 5.74 13.29
CA ILE A 95 9.43 5.28 14.31
C ILE A 95 8.95 4.00 15.00
N GLY A 96 7.64 3.79 15.10
CA GLY A 96 7.05 2.60 15.75
C GLY A 96 7.57 1.27 15.19
N PRO A 97 7.57 1.05 13.85
CA PRO A 97 8.11 -0.18 13.27
C PRO A 97 9.61 -0.38 13.55
N LEU A 98 10.41 0.69 13.64
CA LEU A 98 11.84 0.55 13.96
C LEU A 98 12.03 0.01 15.38
N PHE A 99 11.30 0.54 16.37
CA PHE A 99 11.36 0.00 17.73
C PHE A 99 10.83 -1.43 17.80
N PHE A 100 9.72 -1.71 17.11
CA PHE A 100 9.14 -3.05 17.05
C PHE A 100 10.18 -4.08 16.56
N TRP A 101 10.81 -3.81 15.40
CA TRP A 101 11.82 -4.72 14.85
C TRP A 101 13.11 -4.76 15.67
N TYR A 102 13.53 -3.66 16.29
CA TYR A 102 14.66 -3.65 17.20
C TYR A 102 14.47 -4.65 18.35
N TYR A 103 13.30 -4.64 19.00
CA TYR A 103 13.02 -5.55 20.11
C TYR A 103 12.89 -7.02 19.70
N VAL A 104 12.30 -7.29 18.53
CA VAL A 104 12.23 -8.65 17.96
C VAL A 104 13.65 -9.19 17.73
N PHE A 105 14.47 -8.47 16.96
CA PHE A 105 15.85 -8.91 16.68
C PHE A 105 16.72 -8.96 17.93
N LYS A 106 16.47 -8.09 18.92
CA LYS A 106 17.19 -8.14 20.20
C LYS A 106 16.85 -9.41 20.97
N SER A 107 15.59 -9.80 21.00
CA SER A 107 15.13 -11.02 21.68
C SER A 107 15.69 -12.29 21.03
N ASP A 108 15.75 -12.33 19.69
CA ASP A 108 16.38 -13.43 18.95
C ASP A 108 17.89 -13.54 19.24
N ARG A 109 18.61 -12.41 19.25
CA ARG A 109 20.05 -12.38 19.53
C ARG A 109 20.38 -12.79 20.97
N VAL A 110 19.56 -12.40 21.94
CA VAL A 110 19.76 -12.76 23.35
C VAL A 110 19.44 -14.24 23.57
N SER A 111 18.32 -14.74 23.05
CA SER A 111 17.97 -16.17 23.17
C SER A 111 19.02 -17.08 22.52
N ILE A 112 19.53 -16.75 21.32
CA ILE A 112 20.62 -17.50 20.67
C ILE A 112 21.91 -17.47 21.50
N ARG A 113 22.25 -16.31 22.11
CA ARG A 113 23.47 -16.17 22.92
C ARG A 113 23.37 -16.89 24.27
N THR A 114 22.21 -16.90 24.90
CA THR A 114 21.95 -17.64 26.14
C THR A 114 21.90 -19.15 25.88
N LEU A 115 21.29 -19.60 24.77
CA LEU A 115 21.31 -21.02 24.39
C LEU A 115 22.74 -21.52 24.06
N GLY A 116 23.54 -20.68 23.40
CA GLY A 116 24.96 -20.96 23.12
C GLY A 116 25.84 -21.04 24.38
N LEU A 117 25.59 -20.19 25.38
CA LEU A 117 26.31 -20.26 26.67
C LEU A 117 25.90 -21.48 27.51
N VAL A 118 24.61 -21.83 27.54
CA VAL A 118 24.14 -23.05 28.24
C VAL A 118 24.66 -24.34 27.58
N PHE A 119 24.91 -24.34 26.27
CA PHE A 119 25.51 -25.49 25.57
C PHE A 119 27.03 -25.63 25.82
N VAL A 120 27.75 -24.52 26.00
CA VAL A 120 29.19 -24.55 26.29
C VAL A 120 29.48 -24.96 27.74
N ASP A 121 28.64 -24.57 28.71
CA ASP A 121 28.84 -24.92 30.13
C ASP A 121 28.42 -26.35 30.52
N ARG A 122 27.78 -27.11 29.62
CA ARG A 122 27.33 -28.50 29.89
C ARG A 122 28.01 -29.56 29.03
N SER A 123 29.17 -29.25 28.42
CA SER A 123 30.01 -30.27 27.79
C SER A 123 31.10 -30.74 28.75
N PRO A 124 31.15 -32.03 29.15
CA PRO A 124 32.32 -32.57 29.82
C PRO A 124 33.54 -32.45 28.89
N PRO A 125 34.75 -32.23 29.42
CA PRO A 125 35.98 -31.99 28.65
C PRO A 125 36.39 -33.15 27.71
N VAL A 126 35.65 -34.25 27.72
CA VAL A 126 35.93 -35.46 26.93
C VAL A 126 35.28 -35.42 25.54
N LEU A 127 34.33 -34.52 25.28
CA LEU A 127 33.64 -34.41 23.98
C LEU A 127 34.09 -33.23 23.09
N ALA A 128 35.04 -32.41 23.55
CA ALA A 128 35.57 -31.28 22.77
C ALA A 128 36.38 -31.73 21.53
N ALA A 129 36.84 -32.98 21.50
CA ALA A 129 37.62 -33.52 20.40
C ALA A 129 36.78 -34.12 19.24
N ALA A 130 35.50 -34.43 19.47
CA ALA A 130 34.70 -35.17 18.48
C ALA A 130 33.84 -34.26 17.56
N LEU A 131 33.58 -33.00 17.94
CA LEU A 131 32.66 -32.12 17.21
C LEU A 131 33.35 -31.12 16.27
N SER A 132 34.67 -31.16 16.13
CA SER A 132 35.41 -30.29 15.19
C SER A 132 35.26 -30.72 13.72
N LEU A 133 34.70 -31.91 13.46
CA LEU A 133 34.61 -32.47 12.09
C LEU A 133 33.21 -32.40 11.45
N ASP A 134 32.11 -32.27 12.21
CA ASP A 134 30.75 -32.27 11.63
C ASP A 134 30.11 -30.88 11.44
N CYS A 135 30.72 -29.81 11.97
CA CYS A 135 30.15 -28.46 11.86
C CYS A 135 30.65 -27.66 10.63
N ARG A 136 31.04 -28.34 9.55
CA ARG A 136 31.25 -27.70 8.22
C ARG A 136 30.09 -27.91 7.25
N GLN A 137 29.18 -28.86 7.53
CA GLN A 137 28.09 -29.19 6.62
C GLN A 137 26.75 -28.48 6.92
N CYS A 138 26.57 -27.91 8.12
CA CYS A 138 25.31 -27.23 8.49
C CYS A 138 25.26 -25.74 8.10
N ALA A 139 26.33 -25.19 7.51
CA ALA A 139 26.40 -23.78 7.11
C ALA A 139 25.62 -23.43 5.83
N SER A 140 24.96 -24.41 5.19
CA SER A 140 24.17 -24.20 3.97
C SER A 140 22.75 -24.76 4.15
N GLY A 141 21.83 -23.99 4.73
CA GLY A 141 20.47 -24.50 4.85
C GLY A 141 19.40 -23.68 5.53
N ILE A 142 19.57 -22.36 5.75
CA ILE A 142 18.42 -21.50 6.11
C ILE A 142 18.58 -20.15 5.40
N SER A 143 18.29 -20.14 4.11
CA SER A 143 17.83 -18.94 3.43
C SER A 143 16.43 -18.59 3.95
N PRO A 144 16.17 -17.38 4.49
CA PRO A 144 14.79 -16.90 4.62
C PRO A 144 14.32 -16.36 3.25
N PRO A 145 13.39 -17.01 2.53
CA PRO A 145 12.83 -16.47 1.30
C PRO A 145 11.73 -15.46 1.66
N PHE A 146 12.04 -14.38 2.37
CA PHE A 146 11.03 -13.36 2.69
C PHE A 146 11.54 -11.92 2.69
N PHE A 147 12.81 -11.69 2.36
CA PHE A 147 13.38 -10.34 2.32
C PHE A 147 13.27 -9.62 0.96
N LEU A 148 12.75 -10.29 -0.07
CA LEU A 148 12.70 -9.75 -1.44
C LEU A 148 11.30 -9.36 -1.96
N HIS A 149 10.24 -9.40 -1.15
CA HIS A 149 8.90 -8.99 -1.60
C HIS A 149 8.38 -7.65 -1.06
N PHE A 150 9.08 -7.00 -0.14
CA PHE A 150 8.62 -5.72 0.44
C PHE A 150 9.28 -4.46 -0.12
N LEU A 151 10.32 -4.58 -0.96
CA LEU A 151 10.97 -3.44 -1.61
C LEU A 151 10.57 -3.22 -3.08
N SER A 152 9.59 -3.98 -3.59
CA SER A 152 9.10 -3.82 -4.97
C SER A 152 7.82 -2.99 -5.11
N PHE A 153 7.30 -2.37 -4.03
CA PHE A 153 6.07 -1.56 -4.12
C PHE A 153 6.23 -0.05 -3.91
N THR A 154 7.45 0.46 -3.79
CA THR A 154 7.72 1.90 -3.84
C THR A 154 9.03 2.19 -4.56
N PHE A 155 9.10 1.84 -5.84
CA PHE A 155 10.04 2.48 -6.75
C PHE A 155 9.30 2.78 -8.05
N ILE A 156 8.74 3.99 -8.11
CA ILE A 156 8.36 4.65 -9.35
C ILE A 156 9.69 5.12 -9.95
N PRO A 157 10.20 4.53 -11.05
CA PRO A 157 11.36 5.09 -11.70
C PRO A 157 10.97 6.42 -12.34
N PHE A 158 11.62 7.48 -11.87
CA PHE A 158 11.70 8.76 -12.55
C PHE A 158 12.47 8.55 -13.86
N ARG A 159 11.82 8.77 -14.99
CA ARG A 159 12.46 9.22 -16.24
C ARG A 159 11.53 10.21 -16.93
#